data_AF-A0A8J8EKD5-F1
#
_entry.id   AF-A0A8J8EKD5-F1
#
_cell.length_a   1.000
_cell.length_b   1.000
_cell.length_c   1.000
_cell.angle_alpha   90.00
_cell.angle_beta   90.00
_cell.angle_gamma   90.00
#
_symmetry.space_group_name_H-M   'P 1'
#
loop_
_entity.id
_entity.type
_entity.pdbx_description
1 polymer ?
#
loop_
_entity_poly.entity_id
_entity_poly.type
_entity_poly.pdbx_seq_one_letter_code
_entity_poly.pdbx_strand_id
1 'polypeptide(L)'
;IEEVARYFLREWQTGKFTLFGKEEKREEEFQWAYSDILDDIERELLLDPRRILWKFREKIEPSNVKRVGIKEIEGFTVGIATGFKKCDGGIKLVEKLTGKKVIASECFGKKWKGVIAILE
;
A
#
# COMPACT_ATOMS: atom_id res chain seq x y z
N ILE A 1 27.52 33.63 10.69
CA ILE A 1 26.14 33.07 10.87
C ILE A 1 25.21 33.60 9.78
N GLU A 2 25.14 34.91 9.57
CA GLU A 2 24.26 35.52 8.55
C GLU A 2 24.53 35.03 7.13
N GLU A 3 25.80 34.91 6.75
CA GLU A 3 26.22 34.43 5.43
C GLU A 3 25.84 32.95 5.20
N VAL A 4 25.93 32.13 6.25
CA VAL A 4 25.51 30.73 6.24
C VAL A 4 23.98 30.65 6.06
N ALA A 5 23.22 31.47 6.79
CA ALA A 5 21.77 31.53 6.64
C ALA A 5 21.34 31.99 5.24
N ARG A 6 22.03 32.98 4.65
CA ARG A 6 21.79 33.42 3.26
C ARG A 6 22.11 32.32 2.26
N TYR A 7 23.20 31.59 2.46
CA TYR A 7 23.55 30.45 1.63
C TYR A 7 22.44 29.38 1.66
N PHE A 8 21.96 29.00 2.85
CA PHE A 8 20.91 28.00 2.97
C PHE A 8 19.57 28.44 2.34
N LEU A 9 19.17 29.70 2.51
CA LEU A 9 17.96 30.23 1.87
C LEU A 9 18.05 30.22 0.34
N ARG A 10 19.22 30.61 -0.21
CA ARG A 10 19.44 30.63 -1.65
C ARG A 10 19.36 29.23 -2.24
N GLU A 11 20.03 28.28 -1.63
CA GLU A 11 20.09 26.90 -2.13
C GLU A 11 18.72 26.20 -2.01
N TRP A 12 17.91 26.53 -0.98
CA TRP A 12 16.51 26.11 -0.87
C TRP A 12 15.64 26.67 -2.00
N GLN A 13 15.75 27.97 -2.30
CA GLN A 13 15.02 28.60 -3.40
C GLN A 13 15.40 28.02 -4.77
N THR A 14 16.65 27.56 -4.93
CA THR A 14 17.09 26.86 -6.15
C THR A 14 16.73 25.38 -6.18
N GLY A 15 16.06 24.86 -5.16
CA GLY A 15 15.59 23.47 -5.09
C GLY A 15 16.68 22.43 -4.90
N LYS A 16 17.92 22.84 -4.57
CA LYS A 16 19.04 21.91 -4.33
C LYS A 16 18.88 21.09 -3.05
N PHE A 17 18.08 21.58 -2.09
CA PHE A 17 17.64 20.81 -0.93
C PHE A 17 16.32 21.37 -0.38
N THR A 18 15.66 20.59 0.47
CA THR A 18 14.41 20.97 1.15
C THR A 18 14.72 21.32 2.60
N LEU A 19 14.39 22.55 3.06
CA LEU A 19 14.60 22.97 4.46
C LEU A 19 13.68 22.23 5.45
N PHE A 20 12.55 21.76 4.95
CA PHE A 20 11.70 20.83 5.68
C PHE A 20 12.20 19.42 5.36
N GLY A 21 12.79 18.77 6.36
CA GLY A 21 13.10 17.36 6.28
C GLY A 21 11.86 16.62 5.78
N LYS A 22 12.05 15.66 4.86
CA LYS A 22 11.01 14.70 4.49
C LYS A 22 10.38 14.23 5.79
N GLU A 23 9.06 14.40 5.90
CA GLU A 23 8.25 14.00 7.04
C GLU A 23 8.85 12.77 7.71
N GLU A 24 9.03 12.84 9.02
CA GLU A 24 9.31 11.69 9.87
C GLU A 24 8.54 10.50 9.31
N LYS A 25 9.25 9.39 9.05
CA LYS A 25 8.61 8.12 8.73
C LYS A 25 7.64 7.82 9.88
N ARG A 26 6.37 8.22 9.74
CA ARG A 26 5.29 7.63 10.52
C ARG A 26 5.44 6.14 10.25
N GLU A 27 5.83 5.39 11.26
CA GLU A 27 5.60 3.96 11.28
C GLU A 27 4.10 3.82 11.00
N GLU A 28 3.75 3.42 9.78
CA GLU A 28 2.36 3.28 9.41
C GLU A 28 1.82 2.12 10.24
N GLU A 29 1.13 2.43 11.33
CA GLU A 29 0.43 1.42 12.11
C GLU A 29 -0.65 0.79 11.22
N PHE A 30 -0.43 -0.46 10.81
CA PHE A 30 -1.42 -1.30 10.16
C PHE A 30 -1.52 -2.63 10.88
N GLN A 31 -2.68 -3.27 10.76
CA GLN A 31 -2.94 -4.59 11.34
C GLN A 31 -2.78 -5.67 10.28
N TRP A 32 -2.07 -6.76 10.62
CA TRP A 32 -2.07 -7.96 9.79
C TRP A 32 -3.47 -8.61 9.84
N ALA A 33 -4.03 -8.88 8.67
CA ALA A 33 -5.39 -9.40 8.51
C ALA A 33 -5.49 -10.29 7.27
N TYR A 34 -6.67 -10.89 7.07
CA TYR A 34 -7.03 -11.63 5.86
C TYR A 34 -6.27 -12.95 5.64
N SER A 35 -5.65 -13.53 6.67
CA SER A 35 -4.95 -14.81 6.54
C SER A 35 -5.87 -15.93 6.04
N ASP A 36 -7.10 -15.98 6.56
CA ASP A 36 -8.15 -16.91 6.14
C ASP A 36 -8.48 -16.75 4.65
N ILE A 37 -8.60 -15.51 4.19
CA ILE A 37 -8.90 -15.20 2.78
C ILE A 37 -7.71 -15.57 1.89
N LEU A 38 -6.49 -15.28 2.31
CA LEU A 38 -5.29 -15.61 1.55
C LEU A 38 -5.05 -17.13 1.47
N ASP A 39 -5.42 -17.87 2.49
CA ASP A 39 -5.42 -19.34 2.47
C ASP A 39 -6.45 -19.87 1.46
N ASP A 40 -7.65 -19.30 1.41
CA ASP A 40 -8.67 -19.67 0.41
C ASP A 40 -8.24 -19.31 -1.02
N ILE A 41 -7.58 -18.15 -1.21
CA ILE A 41 -7.04 -17.71 -2.51
C ILE A 41 -5.95 -18.68 -2.99
N GLU A 42 -5.06 -19.14 -2.11
CA GLU A 42 -4.01 -20.12 -2.43
C GLU A 42 -4.62 -21.46 -2.82
N ARG A 43 -5.58 -21.98 -2.03
CA ARG A 43 -6.23 -23.27 -2.30
C ARG A 43 -6.92 -23.32 -3.66
N GLU A 44 -7.45 -22.19 -4.10
CA GLU A 44 -8.18 -22.07 -5.36
C GLU A 44 -7.37 -21.47 -6.50
N LEU A 45 -6.10 -21.12 -6.25
CA LEU A 45 -5.19 -20.49 -7.21
C LEU A 45 -5.81 -19.25 -7.89
N LEU A 46 -6.45 -18.40 -7.09
CA LEU A 46 -7.06 -17.18 -7.59
C LEU A 46 -5.99 -16.09 -7.77
N LEU A 47 -5.52 -15.91 -9.01
CA LEU A 47 -4.52 -14.89 -9.36
C LEU A 47 -5.11 -13.66 -10.07
N ASP A 48 -6.44 -13.55 -10.16
CA ASP A 48 -7.11 -12.39 -10.76
C ASP A 48 -7.71 -11.48 -9.67
N PRO A 49 -7.27 -10.21 -9.55
CA PRO A 49 -7.76 -9.26 -8.55
C PRO A 49 -9.28 -9.09 -8.52
N ARG A 50 -9.95 -9.12 -9.69
CA ARG A 50 -11.39 -8.90 -9.78
C ARG A 50 -12.17 -10.11 -9.29
N ARG A 51 -11.72 -11.32 -9.62
CA ARG A 51 -12.32 -12.57 -9.14
C ARG A 51 -12.17 -12.68 -7.63
N ILE A 52 -10.99 -12.33 -7.09
CA ILE A 52 -10.74 -12.26 -5.64
C ILE A 52 -11.72 -11.25 -5.01
N LEU A 53 -11.80 -10.03 -5.54
CA LEU A 53 -12.70 -9.00 -5.02
C LEU A 53 -14.15 -9.47 -5.04
N TRP A 54 -14.60 -10.05 -6.15
CA TRP A 54 -15.99 -10.49 -6.30
C TRP A 54 -16.35 -11.58 -5.28
N LYS A 55 -15.44 -12.54 -5.06
CA LYS A 55 -15.65 -13.65 -4.14
C LYS A 55 -15.62 -13.22 -2.66
N PHE A 56 -14.68 -12.36 -2.30
CA PHE A 56 -14.44 -12.01 -0.89
C PHE A 56 -14.96 -10.64 -0.48
N ARG A 57 -15.71 -9.96 -1.36
CA ARG A 57 -16.16 -8.57 -1.19
C ARG A 57 -16.68 -8.26 0.21
N GLU A 58 -17.54 -9.12 0.73
CA GLU A 58 -18.18 -8.93 2.04
C GLU A 58 -17.22 -9.09 3.22
N LYS A 59 -16.13 -9.85 3.05
CA LYS A 59 -15.12 -10.09 4.09
C LYS A 59 -14.00 -9.04 4.12
N ILE A 60 -13.81 -8.28 3.03
CA ILE A 60 -12.72 -7.31 2.88
C ILE A 60 -13.18 -5.85 2.92
N GLU A 61 -14.38 -5.57 3.45
CA GLU A 61 -14.94 -4.21 3.49
C GLU A 61 -13.97 -3.20 4.16
N PRO A 62 -13.58 -2.11 3.47
CA PRO A 62 -12.62 -1.15 4.01
C PRO A 62 -13.19 -0.33 5.17
N SER A 63 -12.41 -0.18 6.25
CA SER A 63 -12.73 0.69 7.38
C SER A 63 -11.77 1.87 7.48
N ASN A 64 -11.80 2.64 8.57
CA ASN A 64 -10.79 3.67 8.86
C ASN A 64 -9.48 3.10 9.45
N VAL A 65 -9.40 1.79 9.65
CA VAL A 65 -8.23 1.09 10.19
C VAL A 65 -7.46 0.48 9.04
N LYS A 66 -6.15 0.73 8.98
CA LYS A 66 -5.28 0.12 7.97
C LYS A 66 -5.12 -1.36 8.27
N ARG A 67 -5.45 -2.21 7.30
CA ARG A 67 -5.29 -3.66 7.38
C ARG A 67 -4.56 -4.17 6.15
N VAL A 68 -3.67 -5.12 6.35
CA VAL A 68 -2.85 -5.71 5.27
C VAL A 68 -2.78 -7.21 5.43
N GLY A 69 -2.89 -7.92 4.32
CA GLY A 69 -2.55 -9.33 4.20
C GLY A 69 -1.69 -9.54 2.96
N ILE A 70 -0.65 -10.35 3.06
CA ILE A 70 0.27 -10.67 1.95
C ILE A 70 0.54 -12.16 1.99
N LYS A 71 0.51 -12.82 0.83
CA LYS A 71 0.89 -14.23 0.70
C LYS A 71 1.51 -14.51 -0.66
N GLU A 72 2.51 -15.38 -0.68
CA GLU A 72 3.12 -15.89 -1.91
C GLU A 72 2.39 -17.15 -2.37
N ILE A 73 2.01 -17.20 -3.65
CA ILE A 73 1.19 -18.22 -4.29
C ILE A 73 1.78 -18.49 -5.68
N GLU A 74 2.33 -19.69 -5.89
CA GLU A 74 2.92 -20.14 -7.17
C GLU A 74 3.88 -19.12 -7.84
N GLY A 75 4.72 -18.44 -7.05
CA GLY A 75 5.72 -17.48 -7.54
C GLY A 75 5.20 -16.04 -7.67
N PHE A 76 3.90 -15.82 -7.59
CA PHE A 76 3.29 -14.50 -7.49
C PHE A 76 3.00 -14.16 -6.03
N THR A 77 2.92 -12.87 -5.70
CA THR A 77 2.51 -12.43 -4.38
C THR A 77 1.16 -11.73 -4.45
N VAL A 78 0.19 -12.21 -3.66
CA VAL A 78 -1.12 -11.58 -3.52
C VAL A 78 -1.11 -10.71 -2.27
N GLY A 79 -1.46 -9.44 -2.43
CA GLY A 79 -1.58 -8.47 -1.36
C GLY A 79 -2.98 -7.89 -1.29
N ILE A 80 -3.56 -7.85 -0.09
CA ILE A 80 -4.81 -7.16 0.21
C ILE A 80 -4.47 -6.04 1.18
N ALA A 81 -4.80 -4.80 0.83
CA ALA A 81 -4.59 -3.65 1.71
C ALA A 81 -5.85 -2.78 1.75
N THR A 82 -6.37 -2.51 2.96
CA THR A 82 -7.55 -1.68 3.18
C THR A 82 -7.29 -0.61 4.22
N GLY A 83 -8.16 0.40 4.30
CA GLY A 83 -8.05 1.48 5.28
C GLY A 83 -7.47 2.78 4.76
N PHE A 84 -7.41 2.95 3.43
CA PHE A 84 -6.75 4.11 2.82
C PHE A 84 -7.77 5.14 2.32
N LYS A 85 -7.33 6.40 2.20
CA LYS A 85 -8.13 7.43 1.50
C LYS A 85 -8.08 7.27 -0.02
N LYS A 86 -6.98 6.72 -0.54
CA LYS A 86 -6.73 6.49 -1.97
C LYS A 86 -6.11 5.10 -2.15
N CYS A 87 -6.46 4.39 -3.21
CA CYS A 87 -5.93 3.05 -3.49
C CYS A 87 -4.41 3.04 -3.74
N ASP A 88 -3.86 4.14 -4.28
CA ASP A 88 -2.41 4.34 -4.44
C ASP A 88 -1.64 4.18 -3.11
N GLY A 89 -2.26 4.56 -1.97
CA GLY A 89 -1.65 4.35 -0.65
C GLY A 89 -1.53 2.87 -0.28
N GLY A 90 -2.54 2.06 -0.62
CA GLY A 90 -2.50 0.62 -0.40
C GLY A 90 -1.50 -0.07 -1.31
N ILE A 91 -1.44 0.33 -2.59
CA ILE A 91 -0.47 -0.19 -3.57
C ILE A 91 0.96 0.03 -3.08
N LYS A 92 1.30 1.27 -2.73
CA LYS A 92 2.63 1.62 -2.21
C LYS A 92 3.01 0.86 -0.96
N LEU A 93 2.04 0.63 -0.06
CA LEU A 93 2.31 -0.14 1.15
C LEU A 93 2.63 -1.60 0.82
N VAL A 94 1.85 -2.24 -0.06
CA VAL A 94 2.09 -3.64 -0.45
C VAL A 94 3.41 -3.79 -1.18
N GLU A 95 3.75 -2.91 -2.13
CA GLU A 95 5.05 -2.91 -2.81
C GLU A 95 6.23 -2.71 -1.84
N LYS A 96 6.06 -1.81 -0.86
CA LYS A 96 7.09 -1.56 0.16
C LYS A 96 7.30 -2.76 1.08
N LEU A 97 6.24 -3.50 1.42
CA LEU A 97 6.31 -4.67 2.30
C LEU A 97 6.89 -5.90 1.59
N THR A 98 6.59 -6.08 0.31
CA THR A 98 7.06 -7.25 -0.47
C THR A 98 8.38 -7.00 -1.18
N GLY A 99 8.72 -5.75 -1.48
CA GLY A 99 9.82 -5.41 -2.38
C GLY A 99 9.56 -5.76 -3.86
N LYS A 100 8.36 -6.25 -4.18
CA LYS A 100 7.91 -6.65 -5.52
C LYS A 100 7.07 -5.55 -6.16
N LYS A 101 6.89 -5.57 -7.48
CA LYS A 101 6.08 -4.57 -8.19
C LYS A 101 4.68 -5.10 -8.46
N VAL A 102 3.68 -4.22 -8.41
CA VAL A 102 2.31 -4.59 -8.79
C VAL A 102 2.21 -4.81 -10.30
N ILE A 103 1.78 -5.99 -10.71
CA ILE A 103 1.48 -6.34 -12.11
C ILE A 103 0.00 -6.18 -12.43
N ALA A 104 -0.88 -6.43 -11.46
CA ALA A 104 -2.31 -6.29 -11.60
C ALA A 104 -2.92 -5.84 -10.27
N SER A 105 -3.92 -4.97 -10.31
CA SER A 105 -4.63 -4.57 -9.09
C SER A 105 -6.08 -4.20 -9.36
N GLU A 106 -6.91 -4.34 -8.33
CA GLU A 106 -8.30 -3.89 -8.34
C GLU A 106 -8.57 -3.03 -7.09
N CYS A 107 -9.13 -1.84 -7.33
CA CYS A 107 -9.42 -0.84 -6.31
C CYS A 107 -10.90 -0.86 -5.96
N PHE A 108 -11.23 -0.84 -4.66
CA PHE A 108 -12.61 -0.92 -4.20
C PHE A 108 -12.87 -0.07 -2.96
N GLY A 109 -14.14 0.01 -2.56
CA GLY A 109 -14.60 0.77 -1.41
C GLY A 109 -15.10 2.19 -1.73
N LYS A 110 -15.80 2.79 -0.76
CA LYS A 110 -16.45 4.11 -0.88
C LYS A 110 -15.58 5.20 -0.25
N LYS A 111 -15.89 5.58 1.00
CA LYS A 111 -15.19 6.60 1.80
C LYS A 111 -13.76 6.17 2.16
N TRP A 112 -13.61 4.89 2.43
CA TRP A 112 -12.34 4.21 2.63
C TRP A 112 -12.12 3.25 1.48
N LYS A 113 -10.85 3.10 1.11
CA LYS A 113 -10.41 2.39 -0.06
C LYS A 113 -9.64 1.14 0.34
N GLY A 114 -9.84 0.10 -0.45
CA GLY A 114 -9.08 -1.13 -0.43
C GLY A 114 -8.50 -1.41 -1.81
N VAL A 115 -7.43 -2.18 -1.83
CA VAL A 115 -6.81 -2.70 -3.04
C VAL A 115 -6.50 -4.18 -2.85
N ILE A 116 -6.77 -4.96 -3.89
CA ILE A 116 -6.19 -6.29 -4.09
C ILE A 116 -5.14 -6.13 -5.17
N ALA A 117 -3.92 -6.58 -4.92
CA ALA A 117 -2.79 -6.48 -5.83
C ALA A 117 -2.14 -7.85 -6.01
N ILE A 118 -1.71 -8.13 -7.23
CA ILE A 118 -0.82 -9.23 -7.59
C ILE A 118 0.52 -8.61 -7.91
N LEU A 119 1.58 -9.16 -7.34
CA LEU A 119 2.93 -8.65 -7.43
C LEU A 119 3.90 -9.73 -7.91
N GLU A 120 4.92 -9.28 -8.63
CA GLU A 120 6.05 -10.08 -9.11
C GLU A 120 7.37 -9.34 -8.82
#